data_AF-A0A643EZA0-F1
#
_entry.id   AF-A0A643EZA0-F1
#
_cell.length_a   1.000
_cell.length_b   1.000
_cell.length_c   1.000
_cell.angle_alpha   90.00
_cell.angle_beta   90.00
_cell.angle_gamma   90.00
#
_symmetry.space_group_name_H-M   'P 1'
#
loop_
_entity.id
_entity.type
_entity.pdbx_description
1 polymer ?
#
loop_
_entity_poly.entity_id
_entity_poly.type
_entity_poly.pdbx_seq_one_letter_code
_entity_poly.pdbx_strand_id
1 'polypeptide(L)'
;MNATSLSSQEQATYDACMPVPSECQAVMSFRPDGSLMNLAGPTEADVHWQTLGNALSKIARFNGIYRCLAYSVAQHSVMGADALINETGDPILAGHFLLHDAHEAWIGDQSRPATELLADALFRMHGLPVHWVHNAVNEIKARLDQPIYHKAGLTPVLPQIVRDMDERMLQAETLALFGPTGYRNLAGREMPMPKLTGAIKPWGAMKAEEQWLDRLSRYLGIDWRAA
;
A
#
# COMPACT_ATOMS: atom_id res chain seq x y z
N MET A 1 -22.66 31.03 -6.31
CA MET A 1 -21.51 31.84 -5.88
C MET A 1 -22.01 32.87 -4.89
N ASN A 2 -21.56 32.77 -3.65
CA ASN A 2 -21.21 33.92 -2.81
C ASN A 2 -20.35 33.33 -1.69
N ALA A 3 -19.04 33.43 -1.88
CA ALA A 3 -18.08 33.17 -0.83
C ALA A 3 -18.27 34.26 0.21
N THR A 4 -18.76 33.91 1.39
CA THR A 4 -18.80 34.81 2.54
C THR A 4 -17.35 35.10 2.91
N SER A 5 -16.84 36.28 2.56
CA SER A 5 -15.51 36.72 2.95
C SER A 5 -15.51 36.95 4.46
N LEU A 6 -14.67 36.21 5.19
CA LEU A 6 -14.44 36.43 6.61
C LEU A 6 -13.84 37.83 6.84
N SER A 7 -14.20 38.46 7.95
CA SER A 7 -13.64 39.76 8.32
C SER A 7 -12.13 39.63 8.59
N SER A 8 -11.38 40.73 8.42
CA SER A 8 -9.92 40.75 8.63
C SER A 8 -9.49 40.36 10.06
N GLN A 9 -10.40 40.48 11.04
CA GLN A 9 -10.19 39.99 12.40
C GLN A 9 -10.45 38.48 12.55
N GLU A 10 -11.46 37.94 11.87
CA GLU A 10 -11.74 36.49 11.85
C GLU A 10 -10.66 35.70 11.12
N GLN A 11 -10.13 36.25 10.02
CA GLN A 11 -8.99 35.68 9.29
C GLN A 11 -7.72 35.67 10.16
N ALA A 12 -7.48 36.73 10.94
CA ALA A 12 -6.34 36.81 11.85
C ALA A 12 -6.44 35.81 13.03
N THR A 13 -7.65 35.51 13.52
CA THR A 13 -7.86 34.42 14.49
C THR A 13 -7.76 33.02 13.89
N TYR A 14 -8.09 32.86 12.60
CA TYR A 14 -7.93 31.60 11.87
C TYR A 14 -6.44 31.28 11.62
N ASP A 15 -5.68 32.30 11.19
CA ASP A 15 -4.24 32.18 10.92
C ASP A 15 -3.42 32.03 12.21
N ALA A 16 -3.90 32.55 13.35
CA ALA A 16 -3.26 32.39 14.66
C ALA A 16 -3.48 31.00 15.32
N CYS A 17 -4.42 30.19 14.80
CA CYS A 17 -4.72 28.85 15.32
C CYS A 17 -4.15 27.73 14.44
N MET A 18 -3.50 28.06 13.32
CA MET A 18 -2.70 27.10 12.58
C MET A 18 -1.39 26.91 13.34
N PRO A 19 -1.12 25.73 13.92
CA PRO A 19 0.22 25.46 14.43
C PRO A 19 1.19 25.72 13.28
N VAL A 20 2.17 26.59 13.54
CA VAL A 20 3.42 26.66 12.76
C VAL A 20 3.82 25.22 12.49
N PRO A 21 4.14 24.78 11.25
CA PRO A 21 4.54 23.40 11.03
C PRO A 21 5.73 23.12 11.94
N SER A 22 5.50 22.45 13.05
CA SER A 22 6.56 21.94 13.89
C SER A 22 7.37 21.07 12.95
N GLU A 23 8.69 21.25 12.90
CA GLU A 23 9.58 20.35 12.18
C GLU A 23 9.08 18.92 12.38
N CYS A 24 8.72 18.25 11.27
CA CYS A 24 7.98 16.99 11.33
C CYS A 24 8.77 16.04 12.24
N GLN A 25 8.20 15.72 13.42
CA GLN A 25 8.93 14.99 14.46
C GLN A 25 9.44 13.68 13.87
N ALA A 26 10.74 13.43 14.03
CA ALA A 26 11.34 12.23 13.46
C ALA A 26 10.76 10.98 14.16
N VAL A 27 10.28 10.03 13.37
CA VAL A 27 9.71 8.76 13.85
C VAL A 27 10.72 7.66 13.50
N MET A 28 11.42 7.12 14.50
CA MET A 28 12.50 6.16 14.25
C MET A 28 11.97 4.74 14.05
N SER A 29 12.51 4.03 13.07
CA SER A 29 12.29 2.59 12.84
C SER A 29 13.62 1.88 12.56
N PHE A 30 13.67 0.57 12.78
CA PHE A 30 14.87 -0.23 12.54
C PHE A 30 15.04 -0.60 11.06
N ARG A 31 16.27 -0.53 10.57
CA ARG A 31 16.74 -1.23 9.37
C ARG A 31 17.12 -2.68 9.73
N PRO A 32 17.28 -3.58 8.75
CA PRO A 32 17.62 -4.99 9.01
C PRO A 32 18.94 -5.22 9.76
N ASP A 33 19.89 -4.29 9.62
CA ASP A 33 21.18 -4.32 10.32
C ASP A 33 21.10 -3.76 11.76
N GLY A 34 19.90 -3.34 12.21
CA GLY A 34 19.67 -2.73 13.52
C GLY A 34 19.93 -1.22 13.57
N SER A 35 20.39 -0.60 12.49
CA SER A 35 20.50 0.87 12.41
C SER A 35 19.11 1.54 12.34
N LEU A 36 19.04 2.85 12.57
CA LEU A 36 17.76 3.59 12.59
C LEU A 36 17.53 4.40 11.32
N MET A 37 16.31 4.31 10.77
CA MET A 37 15.78 5.19 9.71
C MET A 37 14.68 6.10 10.25
N ASN A 38 14.53 7.29 9.66
CA ASN A 38 13.40 8.18 9.93
C ASN A 38 12.19 7.78 9.07
N LEU A 39 11.25 7.05 9.66
CA LEU A 39 10.00 6.64 9.04
C LEU A 39 9.08 7.81 8.68
N ALA A 40 9.20 8.96 9.36
CA ALA A 40 8.39 10.14 9.05
C ALA A 40 8.78 10.84 7.73
N GLY A 41 9.97 10.53 7.20
CA GLY A 41 10.52 11.08 5.97
C GLY A 41 11.62 10.20 5.39
N PRO A 42 11.29 9.00 4.89
CA PRO A 42 12.27 8.12 4.25
C PRO A 42 12.81 8.75 2.97
N THR A 43 14.06 8.40 2.65
CA THR A 43 14.74 8.83 1.43
C THR A 43 14.94 7.67 0.47
N GLU A 44 15.35 7.93 -0.77
CA GLU A 44 15.70 6.88 -1.73
C GLU A 44 16.85 5.97 -1.23
N ALA A 45 17.70 6.47 -0.32
CA ALA A 45 18.75 5.68 0.33
C ALA A 45 18.20 4.64 1.32
N ASP A 46 16.99 4.85 1.85
CA ASP A 46 16.31 3.89 2.73
C ASP A 46 15.59 2.77 1.95
N VAL A 47 15.44 2.93 0.64
CA VAL A 47 14.79 1.96 -0.24
C VAL A 47 15.83 0.94 -0.72
N HIS A 48 15.85 -0.22 -0.07
CA HIS A 48 16.67 -1.37 -0.44
C HIS A 48 15.77 -2.53 -0.89
N TRP A 49 15.84 -2.89 -2.16
CA TRP A 49 14.84 -3.76 -2.82
C TRP A 49 14.74 -5.15 -2.18
N GLN A 50 15.88 -5.75 -1.82
CA GLN A 50 15.94 -7.05 -1.14
C GLN A 50 15.28 -6.98 0.23
N THR A 51 15.46 -5.86 0.94
CA THR A 51 14.83 -5.65 2.25
C THR A 51 13.32 -5.52 2.12
N LEU A 52 12.83 -4.75 1.14
CA LEU A 52 11.40 -4.63 0.87
C LEU A 52 10.81 -5.99 0.48
N GLY A 53 11.39 -6.67 -0.51
CA GLY A 53 10.93 -7.99 -0.95
C GLY A 53 10.91 -9.02 0.18
N ASN A 54 11.94 -9.05 1.04
CA ASN A 54 11.99 -9.93 2.20
C ASN A 54 10.94 -9.59 3.26
N ALA A 55 10.67 -8.30 3.51
CA ALA A 55 9.63 -7.89 4.46
C ALA A 55 8.23 -8.24 3.93
N LEU A 56 7.91 -7.82 2.71
CA LEU A 56 6.62 -8.05 2.06
C LEU A 56 6.28 -9.54 1.90
N SER A 57 7.29 -10.40 1.76
CA SER A 57 7.08 -11.85 1.65
C SER A 57 6.61 -12.52 2.95
N LYS A 58 6.79 -11.83 4.09
CA LYS A 58 6.40 -12.30 5.43
C LYS A 58 5.14 -11.61 5.95
N ILE A 59 4.75 -10.47 5.37
CA ILE A 59 3.52 -9.76 5.75
C ILE A 59 2.33 -10.49 5.15
N ALA A 60 1.44 -10.98 6.01
CA ALA A 60 0.26 -11.73 5.61
C ALA A 60 -0.92 -10.79 5.35
N ARG A 61 -1.54 -10.91 4.18
CA ARG A 61 -2.84 -10.31 3.92
C ARG A 61 -3.92 -11.00 4.73
N PHE A 62 -5.06 -10.32 4.86
CA PHE A 62 -6.21 -10.78 5.66
C PHE A 62 -5.82 -11.09 7.11
N ASN A 63 -4.85 -10.36 7.68
CA ASN A 63 -4.31 -10.58 9.02
C ASN A 63 -3.78 -12.02 9.25
N GLY A 64 -3.44 -12.75 8.18
CA GLY A 64 -2.98 -14.14 8.27
C GLY A 64 -4.03 -15.14 8.75
N ILE A 65 -5.33 -14.81 8.72
CA ILE A 65 -6.38 -15.69 9.24
C ILE A 65 -6.69 -16.90 8.35
N TYR A 66 -6.15 -16.92 7.12
CA TYR A 66 -6.34 -18.05 6.22
C TYR A 66 -5.71 -19.31 6.84
N ARG A 67 -6.47 -20.40 6.88
CA ARG A 67 -6.16 -21.64 7.61
C ARG A 67 -4.86 -22.37 7.20
N CYS A 68 -4.19 -21.99 6.11
CA CYS A 68 -2.96 -22.63 5.64
C CYS A 68 -1.79 -21.63 5.66
N LEU A 69 -0.84 -21.75 4.72
CA LEU A 69 0.22 -20.75 4.57
C LEU A 69 -0.37 -19.36 4.35
N ALA A 70 0.28 -18.35 4.93
CA ALA A 70 -0.09 -16.96 4.75
C ALA A 70 -0.04 -16.57 3.27
N TYR A 71 -1.09 -15.89 2.80
CA TYR A 71 -1.06 -15.23 1.50
C TYR A 71 -0.38 -13.86 1.67
N SER A 72 0.84 -13.72 1.16
CA SER A 72 1.68 -12.55 1.47
C SER A 72 1.41 -11.36 0.55
N VAL A 73 1.77 -10.17 1.02
CA VAL A 73 1.72 -8.92 0.23
C VAL A 73 2.60 -9.02 -1.02
N ALA A 74 3.77 -9.64 -0.91
CA ALA A 74 4.62 -9.88 -2.08
C ALA A 74 3.93 -10.77 -3.13
N GLN A 75 3.21 -11.82 -2.71
CA GLN A 75 2.47 -12.66 -3.65
C GLN A 75 1.31 -11.91 -4.32
N HIS A 76 0.56 -11.11 -3.56
CA HIS A 76 -0.47 -10.22 -4.11
C HIS A 76 0.10 -9.31 -5.20
N SER A 77 1.19 -8.61 -4.86
CA SER A 77 1.88 -7.68 -5.76
C SER A 77 2.34 -8.36 -7.05
N VAL A 78 2.94 -9.55 -6.96
CA VAL A 78 3.38 -10.32 -8.13
C VAL A 78 2.19 -10.74 -8.99
N MET A 79 1.15 -11.32 -8.39
CA MET A 79 0.04 -11.87 -9.15
C MET A 79 -0.80 -10.80 -9.84
N GLY A 80 -0.99 -9.64 -9.21
CA GLY A 80 -1.70 -8.52 -9.85
C GLY A 80 -0.85 -7.79 -10.90
N ALA A 81 0.48 -7.69 -10.71
CA ALA A 81 1.38 -7.20 -11.76
C ALA A 81 1.37 -8.12 -12.99
N ASP A 82 1.46 -9.44 -12.78
CA ASP A 82 1.34 -10.46 -13.83
C ASP A 82 -0.03 -10.36 -14.53
N ALA A 83 -1.12 -10.11 -13.79
CA ALA A 83 -2.44 -9.92 -14.39
C ALA A 83 -2.52 -8.65 -15.25
N LEU A 84 -1.97 -7.54 -14.77
CA LEU A 84 -1.96 -6.27 -15.51
C LEU A 84 -1.16 -6.37 -16.80
N ILE A 85 0.02 -7.00 -16.78
CA ILE A 85 0.78 -7.18 -18.02
C ILE A 85 0.04 -8.11 -18.98
N ASN A 86 -0.64 -9.16 -18.50
CA ASN A 86 -1.45 -10.05 -19.34
C ASN A 86 -2.64 -9.34 -19.99
N GLU A 87 -3.19 -8.32 -19.34
CA GLU A 87 -4.34 -7.57 -19.83
C GLU A 87 -3.99 -6.38 -20.71
N THR A 88 -2.86 -5.72 -20.42
CA THR A 88 -2.51 -4.43 -21.04
C THR A 88 -1.27 -4.49 -21.91
N GLY A 89 -0.36 -5.44 -21.66
CA GLY A 89 0.97 -5.46 -22.26
C GLY A 89 1.89 -4.32 -21.78
N ASP A 90 1.48 -3.52 -20.80
CA ASP A 90 2.22 -2.35 -20.32
C ASP A 90 3.05 -2.68 -19.06
N PRO A 91 4.39 -2.72 -19.17
CA PRO A 91 5.28 -3.01 -18.03
C PRO A 91 5.29 -1.91 -16.98
N ILE A 92 4.98 -0.66 -17.35
CA ILE A 92 4.90 0.46 -16.40
C ILE A 92 3.66 0.30 -15.50
N LEU A 93 2.51 -0.10 -16.05
CA LEU A 93 1.33 -0.39 -15.24
C LEU A 93 1.55 -1.60 -14.32
N ALA A 94 2.19 -2.65 -14.82
CA ALA A 94 2.57 -3.80 -14.01
C ALA A 94 3.53 -3.41 -12.88
N GLY A 95 4.51 -2.55 -13.16
CA GLY A 95 5.45 -2.01 -12.19
C GLY A 95 4.79 -1.15 -11.10
N HIS A 96 3.82 -0.30 -11.47
CA HIS A 96 3.02 0.43 -10.47
C HIS A 96 2.29 -0.53 -9.53
N PHE A 97 1.68 -1.60 -10.05
CA PHE A 97 1.01 -2.60 -9.21
C PHE A 97 2.00 -3.36 -8.32
N LEU A 98 3.16 -3.76 -8.86
CA LEU A 98 4.17 -4.48 -8.09
C LEU A 98 4.63 -3.70 -6.85
N LEU A 99 4.63 -2.37 -6.95
CA LEU A 99 5.15 -1.45 -5.94
C LEU A 99 4.08 -0.74 -5.10
N HIS A 100 2.79 -0.87 -5.40
CA HIS A 100 1.76 -0.06 -4.74
C HIS A 100 1.58 -0.32 -3.24
N ASP A 101 1.90 -1.53 -2.78
CA ASP A 101 1.91 -1.91 -1.37
C ASP A 101 3.34 -2.00 -0.81
N ALA A 102 4.35 -1.49 -1.53
CA ALA A 102 5.74 -1.61 -1.07
C ALA A 102 6.01 -0.85 0.24
N HIS A 103 5.26 0.20 0.53
CA HIS A 103 5.30 0.92 1.81
C HIS A 103 4.95 0.02 3.01
N GLU A 104 4.20 -1.06 2.79
CA GLU A 104 3.83 -2.00 3.87
C GLU A 104 5.05 -2.72 4.44
N ALA A 105 6.17 -2.79 3.72
CA ALA A 105 7.44 -3.26 4.27
C ALA A 105 7.89 -2.48 5.51
N TRP A 106 7.47 -1.21 5.64
CA TRP A 106 7.83 -0.34 6.76
C TRP A 106 6.73 -0.24 7.83
N ILE A 107 5.46 -0.36 7.46
CA ILE A 107 4.32 -0.11 8.37
C ILE A 107 3.36 -1.29 8.55
N GLY A 108 3.60 -2.41 7.86
CA GLY A 108 2.72 -3.57 7.79
C GLY A 108 1.48 -3.38 6.92
N ASP A 109 0.76 -4.48 6.67
CA ASP A 109 -0.57 -4.46 6.04
C ASP A 109 -1.59 -3.86 7.01
N GLN A 110 -2.18 -2.74 6.63
CA GLN A 110 -3.23 -2.07 7.37
C GLN A 110 -4.57 -2.37 6.74
N SER A 111 -5.16 -3.51 7.12
CA SER A 111 -6.45 -3.93 6.56
C SER A 111 -7.53 -2.86 6.70
N ARG A 112 -8.40 -2.75 5.69
CA ARG A 112 -9.53 -1.80 5.69
C ARG A 112 -10.35 -1.89 7.00
N PRO A 113 -10.74 -3.10 7.49
CA PRO A 113 -11.48 -3.20 8.76
C PRO A 113 -10.71 -2.69 9.99
N ALA A 114 -9.38 -2.85 10.04
CA ALA A 114 -8.58 -2.32 11.15
C ALA A 114 -8.56 -0.78 11.14
N THR A 115 -8.45 -0.18 9.95
CA THR A 115 -8.52 1.28 9.78
C THR A 115 -9.91 1.82 10.17
N GLU A 116 -10.98 1.15 9.75
CA GLU A 116 -12.36 1.50 10.14
C GLU A 116 -12.58 1.41 11.65
N LEU A 117 -12.07 0.35 12.29
CA LEU A 117 -12.17 0.19 13.74
C LEU A 117 -11.42 1.29 14.50
N LEU A 118 -10.25 1.70 14.01
CA LEU A 118 -9.50 2.83 14.56
C LEU A 118 -10.29 4.15 14.40
N ALA A 119 -10.88 4.37 13.22
CA ALA A 119 -11.66 5.57 12.94
C ALA A 119 -12.90 5.66 13.83
N ASP A 120 -13.60 4.55 14.02
CA ASP A 120 -14.72 4.43 14.93
C ASP A 120 -14.33 4.72 16.38
N ALA A 121 -13.20 4.19 16.87
CA ALA A 121 -12.72 4.45 18.22
C ALA A 121 -12.43 5.95 18.44
N LEU A 122 -11.75 6.60 17.48
CA LEU A 122 -11.45 8.03 17.54
C LEU A 122 -12.70 8.91 17.46
N PHE A 123 -13.68 8.51 16.66
CA PHE A 123 -14.99 9.18 16.63
C PHE A 123 -15.68 9.09 18.00
N ARG A 124 -15.71 7.92 18.64
CA ARG A 124 -16.33 7.75 19.97
C ARG A 124 -15.62 8.54 21.07
N MET A 125 -14.29 8.58 21.04
CA MET A 125 -13.49 9.24 22.09
C MET A 125 -13.47 10.77 21.94
N HIS A 126 -13.44 11.27 20.71
CA HIS A 126 -13.10 12.67 20.42
C HIS A 126 -14.01 13.35 19.40
N GLY A 127 -15.02 12.67 18.86
CA GLY A 127 -15.90 13.20 17.81
C GLY A 127 -15.18 13.43 16.48
N LEU A 128 -14.01 12.82 16.26
CA LEU A 128 -13.23 12.99 15.03
C LEU A 128 -13.94 12.32 13.84
N PRO A 129 -14.16 13.03 12.72
CA PRO A 129 -14.82 12.43 11.56
C PRO A 129 -14.01 11.27 10.97
N VAL A 130 -14.69 10.19 10.59
CA VAL A 130 -14.06 8.96 10.03
C VAL A 130 -13.14 9.27 8.85
N HIS A 131 -13.55 10.18 7.95
CA HIS A 131 -12.73 10.57 6.79
C HIS A 131 -11.38 11.20 7.14
N TRP A 132 -11.20 11.75 8.35
CA TRP A 132 -9.90 12.29 8.78
C TRP A 132 -8.87 11.18 8.96
N VAL A 133 -9.29 10.04 9.49
CA VAL A 133 -8.41 8.87 9.67
C VAL A 133 -8.01 8.29 8.31
N HIS A 134 -8.96 8.18 7.38
CA HIS A 134 -8.64 7.77 6.01
C HIS A 134 -7.66 8.73 5.32
N ASN A 135 -7.87 10.05 5.48
CA ASN A 135 -6.95 11.05 4.93
C ASN A 135 -5.56 10.94 5.55
N ALA A 136 -5.46 10.70 6.86
CA ALA A 136 -4.18 10.49 7.54
C ALA A 136 -3.45 9.23 7.05
N VAL A 137 -4.17 8.11 6.90
CA VAL A 137 -3.60 6.87 6.33
C VAL A 137 -3.12 7.11 4.89
N ASN A 138 -3.94 7.76 4.06
CA ASN A 138 -3.58 8.05 2.66
C ASN A 138 -2.35 8.97 2.56
N GLU A 139 -2.26 9.99 3.41
CA GLU A 139 -1.10 10.88 3.51
C GLU A 139 0.17 10.12 3.92
N ILE A 140 0.08 9.22 4.91
CA ILE A 140 1.19 8.36 5.31
C ILE A 140 1.64 7.49 4.14
N LYS A 141 0.70 6.79 3.49
CA LYS A 141 1.01 5.92 2.32
C LYS A 141 1.69 6.70 1.21
N ALA A 142 1.11 7.83 0.79
CA ALA A 142 1.67 8.68 -0.26
C ALA A 142 3.10 9.15 0.04
N ARG A 143 3.38 9.51 1.30
CA ARG A 143 4.72 9.92 1.73
C ARG A 143 5.74 8.79 1.68
N LEU A 144 5.35 7.58 2.08
CA LEU A 144 6.22 6.40 2.04
C LEU A 144 6.43 5.88 0.61
N ASP A 145 5.40 5.96 -0.23
CA ASP A 145 5.47 5.54 -1.64
C ASP A 145 6.38 6.43 -2.48
N GLN A 146 6.49 7.72 -2.13
CA GLN A 146 7.25 8.70 -2.92
C GLN A 146 8.71 8.29 -3.20
N PRO A 147 9.58 8.01 -2.19
CA PRO A 147 10.95 7.57 -2.46
C PRO A 147 11.03 6.21 -3.17
N ILE A 148 10.05 5.32 -2.95
CA ILE A 148 10.00 4.00 -3.60
C ILE A 148 9.78 4.19 -5.10
N TYR A 149 8.77 4.97 -5.48
CA TYR A 149 8.47 5.24 -6.89
C TYR A 149 9.57 6.05 -7.58
N HIS A 150 10.12 7.06 -6.91
CA HIS A 150 11.25 7.80 -7.46
C HIS A 150 12.46 6.91 -7.76
N LYS A 151 12.87 6.05 -6.80
CA LYS A 151 13.98 5.11 -7.02
C LYS A 151 13.67 4.10 -8.13
N ALA A 152 12.40 3.75 -8.33
CA ALA A 152 11.95 2.88 -9.41
C ALA A 152 11.81 3.57 -10.77
N GLY A 153 12.03 4.89 -10.87
CA GLY A 153 11.80 5.66 -12.09
C GLY A 153 10.32 5.83 -12.46
N LEU A 154 9.42 5.70 -11.48
CA LEU A 154 7.97 5.83 -11.65
C LEU A 154 7.47 7.17 -11.09
N THR A 155 6.35 7.64 -11.65
CA THR A 155 5.63 8.78 -11.10
C THR A 155 4.87 8.38 -9.84
N PRO A 156 4.90 9.17 -8.75
CA PRO A 156 4.22 8.85 -7.50
C PRO A 156 2.70 9.15 -7.54
N VAL A 157 2.06 8.73 -8.62
CA VAL A 157 0.62 8.88 -8.85
C VAL A 157 0.09 7.53 -9.33
N LEU A 158 -0.62 6.83 -8.46
CA LEU A 158 -1.16 5.51 -8.76
C LEU A 158 -2.28 5.57 -9.82
N PRO A 159 -2.10 4.99 -11.02
CA PRO A 159 -3.10 5.03 -12.08
C PRO A 159 -4.40 4.33 -11.68
N GLN A 160 -5.55 4.83 -12.16
CA GLN A 160 -6.86 4.27 -11.80
C GLN A 160 -6.99 2.79 -12.18
N ILE A 161 -6.43 2.36 -13.31
CA ILE A 161 -6.43 0.96 -13.74
C ILE A 161 -5.70 0.03 -12.75
N VAL A 162 -4.69 0.54 -12.04
CA VAL A 162 -3.95 -0.20 -11.01
C VAL A 162 -4.82 -0.34 -9.75
N ARG A 163 -5.51 0.73 -9.33
CA ARG A 163 -6.49 0.70 -8.24
C ARG A 163 -7.63 -0.27 -8.53
N ASP A 164 -8.15 -0.26 -9.76
CA ASP A 164 -9.21 -1.17 -10.19
C ASP A 164 -8.71 -2.64 -10.21
N MET A 165 -7.45 -2.87 -10.56
CA MET A 165 -6.84 -4.20 -10.47
C MET A 165 -6.72 -4.67 -9.02
N ASP A 166 -6.38 -3.78 -8.07
CA ASP A 166 -6.24 -4.18 -6.66
C ASP A 166 -7.58 -4.68 -6.09
N GLU A 167 -8.67 -3.96 -6.39
CA GLU A 167 -10.02 -4.42 -6.04
C GLU A 167 -10.39 -5.78 -6.68
N ARG A 168 -9.96 -6.01 -7.92
CA ARG A 168 -10.17 -7.30 -8.61
C ARG A 168 -9.34 -8.42 -8.00
N MET A 169 -8.12 -8.13 -7.58
CA MET A 169 -7.26 -9.05 -6.87
C MET A 169 -7.84 -9.40 -5.50
N LEU A 170 -8.32 -8.42 -4.73
CA LEU A 170 -9.03 -8.65 -3.46
C LEU A 170 -10.22 -9.60 -3.63
N GLN A 171 -11.03 -9.41 -4.69
CA GLN A 171 -12.14 -10.30 -5.04
C GLN A 171 -11.68 -11.73 -5.35
N ALA A 172 -10.67 -11.88 -6.21
CA ALA A 172 -10.14 -13.18 -6.61
C ALA A 172 -9.49 -13.93 -5.42
N GLU A 173 -8.73 -13.23 -4.59
CA GLU A 173 -8.10 -13.75 -3.38
C GLU A 173 -9.14 -14.19 -2.36
N THR A 174 -10.17 -13.37 -2.13
CA THR A 174 -11.24 -13.70 -1.20
C THR A 174 -11.95 -14.98 -1.62
N LEU A 175 -12.26 -15.11 -2.91
CA LEU A 175 -12.86 -16.32 -3.46
C LEU A 175 -11.95 -17.53 -3.31
N ALA A 176 -10.65 -17.40 -3.58
CA ALA A 176 -9.70 -18.51 -3.51
C ALA A 176 -9.42 -18.97 -2.06
N LEU A 177 -9.33 -18.04 -1.11
CA LEU A 177 -8.96 -18.33 0.28
C LEU A 177 -10.18 -18.68 1.14
N PHE A 178 -11.29 -17.98 0.97
CA PHE A 178 -12.48 -18.09 1.83
C PHE A 178 -13.70 -18.67 1.12
N GLY A 179 -13.56 -19.01 -0.17
CA GLY A 179 -14.61 -19.65 -0.96
C GLY A 179 -15.79 -18.72 -1.27
N PRO A 180 -16.89 -19.27 -1.80
CA PRO A 180 -18.07 -18.51 -2.19
C PRO A 180 -18.72 -17.72 -1.03
N THR A 181 -18.60 -18.22 0.20
CA THR A 181 -19.11 -17.53 1.39
C THR A 181 -18.35 -16.24 1.65
N GLY A 182 -17.01 -16.29 1.62
CA GLY A 182 -16.19 -15.08 1.75
C GLY A 182 -16.47 -14.08 0.65
N TYR A 183 -16.53 -14.57 -0.60
CA TYR A 183 -16.81 -13.72 -1.77
C TYR A 183 -18.17 -13.02 -1.69
N ARG A 184 -19.23 -13.73 -1.26
CA ARG A 184 -20.57 -13.13 -1.07
C ARG A 184 -20.61 -12.07 0.02
N ASN A 185 -19.81 -12.26 1.07
CA ASN A 185 -19.76 -11.35 2.23
C ASN A 185 -18.80 -10.17 2.00
N LEU A 186 -18.00 -10.20 0.94
CA LEU A 186 -17.14 -9.08 0.58
C LEU A 186 -18.01 -7.92 0.11
N ALA A 187 -18.02 -6.83 0.86
CA ALA A 187 -18.69 -5.61 0.45
C ALA A 187 -17.94 -5.00 -0.75
N GLY A 188 -18.65 -4.71 -1.85
CA GLY A 188 -18.04 -4.08 -3.02
C GLY A 188 -18.87 -4.22 -4.29
N ARG A 189 -18.41 -3.55 -5.36
CA ARG A 189 -18.97 -3.73 -6.70
C ARG A 189 -18.45 -5.03 -7.30
N GLU A 190 -19.32 -5.77 -7.99
CA GLU A 190 -18.89 -6.92 -8.79
C GLU A 190 -17.96 -6.46 -9.91
N MET A 191 -16.80 -7.09 -10.04
CA MET A 191 -15.80 -6.77 -11.05
C MET A 191 -15.36 -8.02 -11.82
N PRO A 192 -14.91 -7.88 -13.08
CA PRO A 192 -14.40 -9.02 -13.83
C PRO A 192 -13.16 -9.60 -13.13
N MET A 193 -13.04 -10.93 -13.11
CA MET A 193 -11.86 -11.58 -12.54
C MET A 193 -10.57 -11.16 -13.29
N PRO A 194 -9.43 -11.03 -12.59
CA PRO A 194 -8.14 -10.73 -13.21
C PRO A 194 -7.65 -11.89 -14.09
N LYS A 195 -6.95 -11.59 -15.20
CA LYS A 195 -6.31 -12.61 -16.05
C LYS A 195 -5.02 -13.16 -15.42
N LEU A 196 -5.18 -13.98 -14.40
CA LEU A 196 -4.08 -14.59 -13.66
C LEU A 196 -3.32 -15.65 -14.49
N THR A 197 -2.01 -15.73 -14.27
CA THR A 197 -1.14 -16.76 -14.86
C THR A 197 -1.29 -18.14 -14.20
N GLY A 198 -1.94 -18.22 -13.04
CA GLY A 198 -2.15 -19.46 -12.31
C GLY A 198 -3.12 -19.32 -11.14
N ALA A 199 -3.47 -20.46 -10.54
CA ALA A 199 -4.35 -20.49 -9.38
C ALA A 199 -3.73 -19.79 -8.17
N ILE A 200 -4.54 -19.05 -7.41
CA ILE A 200 -4.14 -18.46 -6.13
C ILE A 200 -3.96 -19.59 -5.11
N LYS A 201 -2.69 -19.94 -4.87
CA LYS A 201 -2.25 -20.85 -3.81
C LYS A 201 -1.13 -20.16 -3.05
N PRO A 202 -1.25 -19.94 -1.74
CA PRO A 202 -0.23 -19.26 -0.96
C PRO A 202 1.16 -19.86 -1.14
N TRP A 203 2.14 -19.00 -1.36
CA TRP A 203 3.55 -19.35 -1.49
C TRP A 203 4.26 -19.32 -0.13
N GLY A 204 5.32 -20.12 0.02
CA GLY A 204 6.27 -19.88 1.12
C GLY A 204 6.97 -18.53 0.93
N ALA A 205 7.34 -17.87 2.03
CA ALA A 205 7.91 -16.53 2.01
C ALA A 205 9.10 -16.39 1.04
N MET A 206 10.06 -17.33 1.07
CA MET A 206 11.21 -17.32 0.17
C MET A 206 10.82 -17.27 -1.32
N LYS A 207 9.82 -18.07 -1.72
CA LYS A 207 9.32 -18.03 -3.10
C LYS A 207 8.67 -16.68 -3.41
N ALA A 208 7.88 -16.13 -2.50
CA ALA A 208 7.22 -14.84 -2.73
C ALA A 208 8.22 -13.69 -2.87
N GLU A 209 9.28 -13.69 -2.06
CA GLU A 209 10.40 -12.75 -2.17
C GLU A 209 11.11 -12.87 -3.52
N GLU A 210 11.52 -14.07 -3.91
CA GLU A 210 12.20 -14.32 -5.18
C GLU A 210 11.37 -13.88 -6.39
N GLN A 211 10.07 -14.18 -6.39
CA GLN A 211 9.18 -13.77 -7.48
C GLN A 211 8.98 -12.25 -7.51
N TRP A 212 8.89 -11.58 -6.36
CA TRP A 212 8.75 -10.12 -6.30
C TRP A 212 10.00 -9.42 -6.84
N LEU A 213 11.19 -9.87 -6.43
CA LEU A 213 12.47 -9.37 -6.94
C LEU A 213 12.66 -9.66 -8.44
N ASP A 214 12.28 -10.85 -8.93
CA ASP A 214 12.29 -11.17 -10.37
C ASP A 214 11.45 -10.17 -11.19
N ARG A 215 10.28 -9.77 -10.66
CA ARG A 215 9.39 -8.83 -11.37
C ARG A 215 9.89 -7.39 -11.38
N LEU A 216 10.69 -6.97 -10.39
CA LEU A 216 11.40 -5.69 -10.48
C LEU A 216 12.30 -5.66 -11.71
N SER A 217 13.10 -6.70 -11.93
CA SER A 217 13.96 -6.78 -13.11
C SER A 217 13.15 -6.95 -14.39
N ARG A 218 12.11 -7.79 -14.40
CA ARG A 218 11.32 -8.09 -15.60
C ARG A 218 10.48 -6.90 -16.08
N TYR A 219 9.83 -6.16 -15.19
CA TYR A 219 8.90 -5.09 -15.56
C TYR A 219 9.50 -3.69 -15.47
N LEU A 220 10.45 -3.47 -14.57
CA LEU A 220 11.04 -2.14 -14.36
C LEU A 220 12.51 -2.07 -14.80
N GLY A 221 13.11 -3.18 -15.24
CA GLY A 221 14.53 -3.20 -15.62
C GLY A 221 15.49 -2.94 -14.45
N ILE A 222 15.01 -3.06 -13.21
CA ILE A 222 15.80 -2.78 -12.00
C ILE A 222 16.71 -3.98 -11.73
N ASP A 223 18.03 -3.75 -11.75
CA ASP A 223 19.00 -4.71 -11.26
C ASP A 223 19.11 -4.60 -9.73
N TRP A 224 18.18 -5.27 -9.04
CA TRP A 224 18.13 -5.27 -7.58
C TRP A 224 19.36 -5.93 -6.93
N ARG A 225 20.20 -6.67 -7.67
CA ARG A 225 21.42 -7.27 -7.11
C ARG A 225 22.56 -6.26 -6.98
N ALA A 226 22.50 -5.17 -7.76
CA ALA A 226 23.50 -4.12 -7.81
C ALA A 226 23.06 -2.82 -7.11
N ALA A 227 21.81 -2.76 -6.63
CA ALA A 227 21.12 -1.56 -6.16
C ALA A 227 20.86 -1.50 -4.65
#